data_AF-A0A0G0II36-F1
#
_entry.id   AF-A0A0G0II36-F1
#
_cell.length_a   1.000
_cell.length_b   1.000
_cell.length_c   1.000
_cell.angle_alpha   90.00
_cell.angle_beta   90.00
_cell.angle_gamma   90.00
#
_symmetry.space_group_name_H-M   'P 1'
#
loop_
_entity.id
_entity.type
_entity.pdbx_description
1 polymer ?
#
loop_
_entity_poly.entity_id
_entity_poly.type
_entity_poly.pdbx_seq_one_letter_code
_entity_poly.pdbx_strand_id
1 'polypeptide(L)'
;MRVPSISNHPNIKAAYLEKFEKRELWHKLVVKILCWKDGLLEGSSIDITNKITSKEWKTYYKKMVQTNLTYGKEKALSNLKKTQDAIRNHGGFEDTD
;
A
#
# COMPACT_ATOMS: atom_id res chain seq x y z
N MET A 1 -21.62 -3.68 6.52
CA MET A 1 -21.20 -2.40 5.93
C MET A 1 -22.34 -1.88 5.05
N ARG A 2 -22.85 -0.67 5.28
CA ARG A 2 -23.98 -0.08 4.52
C ARG A 2 -23.42 0.72 3.33
N VAL A 3 -23.80 0.37 2.12
CA VAL A 3 -23.44 1.11 0.90
C VAL A 3 -24.33 2.37 0.83
N PRO A 4 -23.80 3.59 0.64
CA PRO A 4 -24.63 4.79 0.50
C PRO A 4 -25.44 4.74 -0.79
N SER A 5 -26.71 5.16 -0.75
CA SER A 5 -27.56 5.33 -1.93
C SER A 5 -26.95 6.40 -2.85
N ILE A 6 -26.49 5.98 -4.02
CA ILE A 6 -25.83 6.85 -5.01
C ILE A 6 -26.94 7.54 -5.81
N SER A 7 -26.98 8.87 -5.82
CA SER A 7 -27.83 9.65 -6.73
C SER A 7 -27.58 9.22 -8.18
N ASN A 8 -28.64 8.96 -8.96
CA ASN A 8 -28.60 8.43 -10.33
C ASN A 8 -27.91 9.31 -11.39
N HIS A 9 -27.16 10.35 -11.02
CA HIS A 9 -26.43 11.18 -11.96
C HIS A 9 -25.17 10.44 -12.47
N PRO A 10 -25.06 10.16 -13.79
CA PRO A 10 -24.01 9.30 -14.35
C PRO A 10 -22.58 9.81 -14.09
N ASN A 11 -22.38 11.13 -14.08
CA ASN A 11 -21.09 11.75 -13.79
C ASN A 11 -20.65 11.56 -12.33
N ILE A 12 -21.59 11.56 -11.39
CA ILE A 12 -21.29 11.34 -9.96
C ILE A 12 -20.95 9.87 -9.72
N LYS A 13 -21.65 8.95 -10.38
CA LYS A 13 -21.40 7.51 -10.31
C LYS A 13 -20.01 7.14 -10.85
N ALA A 14 -19.61 7.71 -12.00
CA ALA A 14 -18.29 7.48 -12.59
C ALA A 14 -17.16 8.00 -11.69
N ALA A 15 -17.27 9.24 -11.19
CA ALA A 15 -16.28 9.81 -10.28
C ALA A 15 -16.19 9.06 -8.94
N TYR A 16 -17.30 8.50 -8.46
CA TYR A 16 -17.32 7.67 -7.26
C TYR A 16 -16.60 6.33 -7.47
N LEU A 17 -16.85 5.66 -8.60
CA LEU A 17 -16.19 4.40 -8.98
C LEU A 17 -14.68 4.59 -9.10
N GLU A 18 -14.23 5.63 -9.80
CA GLU A 18 -12.80 5.93 -9.94
C GLU A 18 -12.12 6.15 -8.59
N LYS A 19 -12.78 6.87 -7.66
CA LYS A 19 -12.28 7.06 -6.30
C LYS A 19 -12.26 5.74 -5.50
N PHE A 20 -13.23 4.87 -5.72
CA PHE A 20 -13.29 3.56 -5.07
C PHE A 20 -12.13 2.67 -5.52
N GLU A 21 -11.92 2.54 -6.83
CA GLU A 21 -10.81 1.77 -7.41
C GLU A 21 -9.45 2.26 -6.90
N LYS A 22 -9.23 3.59 -6.87
CA LYS A 22 -8.01 4.18 -6.32
C LYS A 22 -7.78 3.83 -4.84
N ARG A 23 -8.84 3.75 -4.04
CA ARG A 23 -8.75 3.35 -2.62
C ARG A 23 -8.46 1.86 -2.48
N GLU A 24 -9.09 1.04 -3.31
CA GLU A 24 -8.89 -0.41 -3.30
C GLU A 24 -7.45 -0.77 -3.70
N LEU A 25 -6.92 -0.16 -4.77
CA LEU A 25 -5.52 -0.32 -5.18
C LEU A 25 -4.55 0.11 -4.08
N TRP A 26 -4.84 1.22 -3.41
CA TRP A 26 -4.04 1.68 -2.28
C TRP A 26 -4.10 0.69 -1.11
N HIS A 27 -5.28 0.19 -0.77
CA HIS A 27 -5.45 -0.81 0.29
C HIS A 27 -4.67 -2.09 -0.01
N LYS A 28 -4.79 -2.63 -1.24
CA LYS A 28 -4.03 -3.80 -1.69
C LYS A 28 -2.52 -3.60 -1.55
N LEU A 29 -2.01 -2.45 -1.96
CA LEU A 29 -0.58 -2.11 -1.80
C LEU A 29 -0.16 -2.06 -0.33
N VAL A 30 -0.97 -1.45 0.55
CA VAL A 30 -0.67 -1.37 1.99
C VAL A 30 -0.65 -2.77 2.61
N VAL A 31 -1.64 -3.62 2.31
CA VAL A 31 -1.70 -5.00 2.80
C VAL A 31 -0.47 -5.78 2.33
N LYS A 32 -0.12 -5.69 1.04
CA LYS A 32 1.09 -6.32 0.47
C LYS A 32 2.35 -5.93 1.24
N ILE A 33 2.52 -4.64 1.54
CA ILE A 33 3.66 -4.12 2.31
C ILE A 33 3.66 -4.63 3.75
N LEU A 34 2.51 -4.66 4.42
CA LEU A 34 2.41 -5.17 5.79
C LEU A 34 2.76 -6.65 5.87
N CYS A 35 2.21 -7.46 4.96
CA CYS A 35 2.52 -8.88 4.90
C CYS A 35 4.02 -9.15 4.70
N TRP A 36 4.68 -8.42 3.80
CA TRP A 36 6.12 -8.55 3.64
C TRP A 36 6.92 -7.95 4.79
N LYS A 37 6.43 -6.91 5.47
CA LYS A 37 7.12 -6.27 6.60
C LYS A 37 7.09 -7.15 7.85
N ASP A 38 5.96 -7.76 8.17
CA ASP A 38 5.80 -8.61 9.37
C ASP A 38 6.34 -10.04 9.16
N GLY A 39 6.74 -10.38 7.92
CA GLY A 39 7.07 -11.75 7.54
C GLY A 39 5.79 -12.53 7.26
N LEU A 40 5.88 -13.55 6.41
CA LEU A 40 4.74 -14.41 6.06
C LEU A 40 4.17 -15.01 7.35
N LEU A 41 2.99 -14.55 7.76
CA LEU A 41 2.22 -15.21 8.80
C LEU A 41 1.90 -16.62 8.29
N GLU A 42 2.28 -17.64 9.05
CA GLU A 42 2.01 -19.04 8.73
C GLU A 42 0.55 -19.20 8.27
N GLY A 43 0.36 -19.59 7.01
CA GLY A 43 -0.96 -19.74 6.39
C GLY A 43 -1.29 -18.72 5.29
N SER A 44 -0.53 -17.63 5.16
CA SER A 44 -0.62 -16.74 3.99
C SER A 44 0.38 -17.17 2.93
N SER A 45 -0.03 -18.03 1.99
CA SER A 45 0.77 -18.35 0.81
C SER A 45 0.80 -17.15 -0.13
N ILE A 46 1.65 -16.16 0.17
CA ILE A 46 1.98 -15.12 -0.81
C ILE A 46 2.84 -15.82 -1.84
N ASP A 47 2.26 -15.97 -3.02
CA ASP A 47 2.96 -16.49 -4.18
C ASP A 47 4.24 -15.66 -4.39
N ILE A 48 5.35 -16.32 -4.72
CA ILE A 48 6.67 -15.68 -4.88
C ILE A 48 6.63 -14.58 -5.97
N THR A 49 5.61 -14.65 -6.82
CA THR A 49 5.24 -13.66 -7.85
C THR A 49 4.69 -12.34 -7.30
N ASN A 50 4.34 -12.26 -6.02
CA ASN A 50 3.76 -11.07 -5.39
C ASN A 50 4.78 -10.31 -4.52
N LYS A 51 6.03 -10.26 -4.99
CA LYS A 51 7.07 -9.38 -4.44
C LYS A 51 6.76 -7.91 -4.73
N ILE A 52 7.29 -7.01 -3.91
CA ILE A 52 7.10 -5.56 -4.03
C ILE A 52 8.02 -5.02 -5.12
N THR A 53 7.41 -4.35 -6.10
CA THR A 53 8.15 -3.69 -7.17
C THR A 53 8.72 -2.35 -6.71
N SER A 54 9.77 -1.87 -7.39
CA SER A 54 10.31 -0.52 -7.15
C SER A 54 9.27 0.59 -7.31
N LYS A 55 8.30 0.43 -8.23
CA LYS A 55 7.23 1.42 -8.48
C LYS A 55 6.20 1.45 -7.35
N GLU A 56 5.80 0.28 -6.86
CA GLU A 56 4.91 0.12 -5.71
C GLU A 56 5.51 0.74 -4.46
N TRP A 57 6.79 0.45 -4.18
CA TRP A 57 7.50 1.02 -3.03
C TRP A 57 7.58 2.55 -3.10
N LYS A 58 7.96 3.12 -4.25
CA LYS A 58 7.99 4.58 -4.45
C LYS A 58 6.62 5.21 -4.22
N THR A 59 5.56 4.54 -4.68
CA THR A 59 4.18 5.01 -4.49
C THR A 59 3.79 5.02 -3.02
N TYR A 60 4.08 3.94 -2.29
CA TYR A 60 3.86 3.84 -0.87
C TYR A 60 4.65 4.89 -0.08
N TYR A 61 5.96 4.97 -0.32
CA TYR A 61 6.85 5.92 0.31
C TYR A 61 6.33 7.36 0.17
N LYS A 62 6.01 7.79 -1.06
CA LYS A 62 5.51 9.14 -1.32
C LYS A 62 4.23 9.44 -0.54
N LYS A 63 3.25 8.52 -0.57
CA LYS A 63 1.97 8.69 0.13
C LYS A 63 2.14 8.70 1.65
N MET A 64 3.03 7.85 2.20
CA MET A 64 3.31 7.84 3.63
C MET A 64 4.00 9.12 4.11
N VAL A 65 4.93 9.67 3.32
CA VAL A 65 5.54 10.98 3.61
C VAL A 65 4.50 12.10 3.56
N GLN A 66 3.61 12.08 2.56
CA GLN A 66 2.54 13.09 2.41
C GLN A 66 1.48 13.03 3.51
N THR A 67 1.19 11.85 4.04
CA THR A 67 0.14 11.66 5.06
C THR A 67 0.65 12.00 6.47
N ASN A 68 1.95 11.84 6.74
CA ASN A 68 2.54 12.09 8.05
C ASN A 68 3.02 13.55 8.26
N LEU A 69 2.25 14.53 7.79
CA LEU A 69 2.53 15.95 8.00
C LEU A 69 2.48 16.34 9.50
N THR A 70 1.72 15.61 10.31
CA THR A 70 1.41 15.97 11.70
C THR A 70 2.41 15.43 12.74
N TYR A 71 3.10 14.32 12.45
CA TYR A 71 3.92 13.57 13.43
C TYR A 71 5.43 13.73 13.24
N GLY A 72 5.86 14.67 12.40
CA GLY A 72 7.26 14.92 12.09
C GLY A 72 7.78 14.03 10.96
N LYS A 73 8.24 14.68 9.89
CA LYS A 73 8.79 14.05 8.69
C LYS A 73 9.87 13.00 9.03
N GLU A 74 10.72 13.29 10.01
CA GLU A 74 11.82 12.42 10.42
C GLU A 74 11.35 11.07 10.99
N LYS A 75 10.31 11.06 11.82
CA LYS A 75 9.74 9.82 12.37
C LYS A 75 9.13 8.96 11.26
N ALA A 76 8.44 9.60 10.31
CA ALA A 76 7.90 8.91 9.14
C ALA A 76 9.01 8.29 8.28
N LEU A 77 10.09 9.02 8.04
CA LEU A 77 11.26 8.51 7.30
C LEU A 77 11.96 7.35 8.03
N SER A 78 12.12 7.45 9.35
CA SER A 78 12.67 6.37 10.18
C SER A 78 11.82 5.10 10.09
N ASN A 79 10.50 5.23 10.20
CA ASN A 79 9.58 4.10 10.07
C ASN A 79 9.60 3.49 8.66
N LEU A 80 9.67 4.33 7.62
CA LEU A 80 9.78 3.86 6.24
C LEU A 80 11.08 3.09 6.00
N LYS A 81 12.19 3.56 6.57
CA LYS A 81 13.47 2.84 6.50
C LYS A 81 13.40 1.48 7.18
N LYS A 82 12.89 1.42 8.42
CA LYS A 82 12.68 0.16 9.16
C LYS A 82 11.79 -0.82 8.39
N THR A 83 10.74 -0.30 7.76
CA THR A 83 9.82 -1.09 6.93
C THR A 83 10.54 -1.66 5.70
N GLN A 84 11.34 -0.83 5.03
CA GLN A 84 12.14 -1.26 3.88
C GLN A 84 13.14 -2.35 4.24
N ASP A 85 13.85 -2.17 5.34
CA ASP A 85 14.86 -3.12 5.81
C ASP A 85 14.21 -4.46 6.20
N ALA A 86 13.06 -4.44 6.88
CA ALA A 86 12.31 -5.66 7.21
C ALA A 86 11.88 -6.43 5.95
N ILE A 87 11.29 -5.73 4.96
CA ILE A 87 10.86 -6.34 3.70
C ILE A 87 12.06 -6.95 2.95
N ARG A 88 13.21 -6.25 2.93
CA ARG A 88 14.44 -6.76 2.31
C ARG A 88 14.95 -8.02 3.00
N ASN A 89 14.96 -8.03 4.32
CA ASN A 89 15.37 -9.20 5.10
C ASN A 89 14.48 -10.42 4.83
N HIS A 90 13.22 -10.20 4.48
CA HIS A 90 12.30 -11.26 4.08
C HIS A 90 12.36 -11.61 2.58
N GLY A 91 13.22 -10.96 1.79
CA GLY A 91 13.31 -11.19 0.34
C GLY A 91 12.11 -10.64 -0.44
N GLY A 92 11.33 -9.73 0.15
CA GLY A 92 10.04 -9.28 -0.36
C GLY A 92 10.09 -8.27 -1.50
N PHE A 93 11.27 -7.91 -2.00
CA PHE A 93 11.42 -7.07 -3.19
C PHE A 93 11.70 -7.93 -4.41
N GLU A 94 11.17 -7.51 -5.56
CA GLU A 94 11.59 -8.04 -6.85
C GLU A 94 13.07 -7.68 -7.04
N ASP A 95 13.85 -8.67 -7.45
CA ASP A 95 15.23 -8.45 -7.85
C ASP A 95 15.17 -7.64 -9.15
N THR A 96 15.32 -6.32 -9.03
CA THR A 96 15.64 -5.48 -10.18
C THR A 96 17.14 -5.57 -10.37
N ASP A 97 17.56 -6.38 -11.36
CA ASP A 97 18.78 -6.10 -12.13
C ASP A 97 18.74 -4.67 -12.67
#